data_AF-A0AA41ZN78-F1
#
_entry.id   AF-A0AA41ZN78-F1
#
_cell.length_a   1.000
_cell.length_b   1.000
_cell.length_c   1.000
_cell.angle_alpha   90.00
_cell.angle_beta   90.00
_cell.angle_gamma   90.00
#
_symmetry.space_group_name_H-M   'P 1'
#
loop_
_entity.id
_entity.type
_entity.pdbx_description
1 polymer ?
#
loop_
_entity_poly.entity_id
_entity_poly.type
_entity_poly.pdbx_seq_one_letter_code
_entity_poly.pdbx_strand_id
1 'polypeptide(L)'
;MSLNSAASADVGERIKELNHNAAQARELLATIGGIAQQTNLLALNAAVEAARAGEHGRGFAVVAQEVRSLANKTQESLVQITEVINAVQGSVDTVSRQLEQMGSMVSEVSQQGDSMQQEILHSRAEADQSRGNMEQMLSRTSSIHERMAQDADYMEDIERLSNAH
;
A
#
# COMPACT_ATOMS: atom_id res chain seq x y z
N MET A 1 -12.54 8.21 -1.05
CA MET A 1 -11.31 8.61 -1.79
C MET A 1 -10.41 9.58 -1.01
N SER A 2 -10.91 10.67 -0.41
CA SER A 2 -10.07 11.70 0.25
C SER A 2 -9.27 11.22 1.47
N LEU A 3 -9.82 10.32 2.29
CA LEU A 3 -9.13 9.79 3.48
C LEU A 3 -7.94 8.89 3.10
N ASN A 4 -8.10 8.04 2.09
CA ASN A 4 -7.04 7.13 1.65
C ASN A 4 -5.92 7.90 0.94
N SER A 5 -6.25 8.88 0.10
CA SER A 5 -5.23 9.73 -0.55
C SER A 5 -4.46 10.58 0.47
N ALA A 6 -5.13 11.11 1.49
CA ALA A 6 -4.49 11.87 2.56
C ALA A 6 -3.56 10.99 3.42
N ALA A 7 -4.01 9.78 3.79
CA ALA A 7 -3.18 8.84 4.53
C ALA A 7 -1.96 8.38 3.73
N SER A 8 -2.11 8.04 2.45
CA SER A 8 -0.98 7.69 1.58
C SER A 8 -0.01 8.85 1.37
N ALA A 9 -0.51 10.09 1.30
CA ALA A 9 0.34 11.28 1.21
C ALA A 9 1.15 11.53 2.50
N ASP A 10 0.53 11.37 3.67
CA ASP A 10 1.22 11.48 4.98
C ASP A 10 2.35 10.45 5.10
N VAL A 11 2.07 9.19 4.76
CA VAL A 11 3.09 8.14 4.81
C VAL A 11 4.20 8.39 3.78
N GLY A 12 3.87 8.88 2.58
CA GLY A 12 4.85 9.28 1.57
C GLY A 12 5.79 10.38 2.07
N GLU A 13 5.27 11.36 2.82
CA GLU A 13 6.11 12.43 3.40
C GLU A 13 7.01 11.90 4.51
N ARG A 14 6.48 11.05 5.40
CA ARG A 14 7.28 10.38 6.45
C ARG A 14 8.40 9.52 5.85
N ILE A 15 8.16 8.87 4.72
CA ILE A 15 9.20 8.10 3.99
C ILE A 15 10.32 9.02 3.51
N LYS A 16 9.98 10.20 2.96
CA LYS A 16 11.00 11.19 2.55
C LYS A 16 11.80 11.70 3.74
N GLU A 17 11.15 12.01 4.86
CA GLU A 17 11.83 12.43 6.09
C GLU A 17 12.78 11.35 6.60
N LEU A 18 12.36 10.08 6.62
CA LEU A 18 13.22 8.96 7.02
C LEU A 18 14.44 8.83 6.11
N ASN A 19 14.25 8.97 4.79
CA ASN A 19 15.34 8.93 3.82
C ASN A 19 16.32 10.10 4.02
N HIS A 20 15.80 11.30 4.29
CA HIS A 20 16.61 12.46 4.61
C HIS A 20 17.43 12.25 5.89
N ASN A 21 16.78 11.80 6.97
CA ASN A 21 17.42 11.53 8.25
C ASN A 21 18.50 10.45 8.13
N ALA A 22 18.26 9.40 7.34
CA ALA A 22 19.24 8.36 7.07
C ALA A 22 20.44 8.87 6.26
N ALA A 23 20.24 9.80 5.33
CA ALA A 23 21.32 10.46 4.60
C ALA A 23 22.18 11.33 5.53
N GLN A 24 21.55 12.16 6.38
CA GLN A 24 22.24 12.96 7.38
C GLN A 24 23.02 12.10 8.38
N ALA A 25 22.42 10.99 8.84
CA ALA A 25 23.11 10.04 9.72
C ALA A 25 24.37 9.47 9.06
N ARG A 26 24.34 9.14 7.76
CA ARG A 26 25.53 8.67 7.03
C ARG A 26 26.62 9.72 6.92
N GLU A 27 26.28 10.99 6.71
CA GLU A 27 27.25 12.09 6.70
C GLU A 27 27.94 12.26 8.07
N LEU A 28 27.16 12.18 9.16
CA LEU A 28 27.70 12.22 10.51
C LEU A 28 28.62 11.02 10.79
N LEU A 29 28.23 9.81 10.39
CA LEU A 29 29.05 8.62 10.55
C LEU A 29 30.36 8.71 9.75
N ALA A 30 30.33 9.26 8.54
CA ALA A 30 31.53 9.51 7.75
C ALA A 30 32.49 10.48 8.45
N THR A 31 31.94 11.53 9.07
CA THR A 31 32.72 12.50 9.86
C THR A 31 33.38 11.81 11.06
N ILE A 32 32.62 11.01 11.82
CA ILE A 32 33.16 10.25 12.97
C ILE A 32 34.23 9.25 12.50
N GLY A 33 34.03 8.62 11.33
CA GLY A 33 35.02 7.73 10.72
C GLY A 33 36.33 8.44 10.40
N GLY A 34 36.26 9.66 9.86
CA GLY A 34 37.42 10.52 9.65
C GLY A 34 38.15 10.86 10.95
N ILE A 35 37.41 11.21 12.02
CA ILE A 35 37.96 11.49 13.35
C ILE A 35 38.64 10.24 13.93
N ALA A 36 38.02 9.07 13.84
CA ALA A 36 38.59 7.81 14.31
C ALA A 36 39.88 7.47 13.55
N GLN A 37 39.91 7.68 12.24
CA GLN A 37 41.11 7.47 11.42
C GLN A 37 42.25 8.44 11.79
N GLN A 38 41.94 9.73 11.98
CA GLN A 38 42.93 10.71 12.45
C GLN A 38 43.44 10.37 13.85
N THR A 39 42.56 9.95 14.75
CA THR A 39 42.92 9.52 16.12
C THR A 39 43.85 8.30 16.08
N ASN A 40 43.58 7.33 15.20
CA ASN A 40 44.45 6.17 14.99
C ASN A 40 45.84 6.57 14.48
N LEU A 41 45.93 7.53 13.55
CA LEU A 41 47.20 8.06 13.06
C LEU A 41 47.99 8.84 14.13
N LEU A 42 47.30 9.66 14.93
CA LEU A 42 47.91 10.37 16.05
C LEU A 42 48.46 9.39 17.10
N ALA A 43 47.70 8.35 17.42
CA ALA A 43 48.13 7.29 18.33
C ALA A 43 49.35 6.53 17.79
N LEU A 44 49.40 6.26 16.49
CA LEU A 44 50.56 5.63 15.85
C LEU A 44 51.80 6.51 15.98
N ASN A 45 51.69 7.82 15.68
CA ASN A 45 52.80 8.76 15.82
C ASN A 45 53.29 8.84 17.28
N ALA A 46 52.35 8.87 18.25
CA ALA A 46 52.68 8.86 19.67
C ALA A 46 53.39 7.56 20.09
N ALA A 47 52.99 6.40 19.56
CA ALA A 47 53.66 5.13 19.82
C ALA A 47 55.10 5.11 19.27
N VAL A 48 55.33 5.67 18.09
CA VAL A 48 56.67 5.81 17.50
C VAL A 48 57.55 6.72 18.36
N GLU A 49 57.04 7.86 18.80
CA GLU A 49 57.82 8.80 19.61
C GLU A 49 58.09 8.23 21.02
N ALA A 50 57.12 7.49 21.59
CA ALA A 50 57.32 6.76 22.84
C ALA A 50 58.42 5.69 22.72
N ALA A 51 58.48 4.95 21.60
CA ALA A 51 59.57 4.00 21.35
C ALA A 51 60.93 4.71 21.22
N ARG A 52 60.95 5.89 20.59
CA ARG A 52 62.16 6.71 20.43
C ARG A 52 62.69 7.26 21.76
N ALA A 53 61.81 7.57 22.70
CA ALA A 53 62.17 8.01 24.05
C ALA A 53 62.70 6.88 24.96
N GLY A 54 62.67 5.63 24.49
CA GLY A 54 63.18 4.46 25.24
C GLY A 54 62.45 4.26 26.56
N GLU A 55 63.19 4.11 27.66
CA GLU A 55 62.62 3.88 29.00
C GLU A 55 61.72 5.02 29.48
N HIS A 56 62.00 6.27 29.07
CA HIS A 56 61.17 7.43 29.44
C HIS A 56 59.80 7.44 28.74
N GLY A 57 59.66 6.71 27.62
CA GLY A 57 58.42 6.64 26.83
C GLY A 57 57.47 5.52 27.21
N ARG A 58 57.84 4.61 28.13
CA ARG A 58 57.04 3.41 28.45
C ARG A 58 55.59 3.70 28.84
N GLY A 59 55.34 4.71 29.67
CA GLY A 59 53.97 5.11 30.05
C GLY A 59 53.17 5.66 28.86
N PHE A 60 53.80 6.48 28.03
CA PHE A 60 53.19 7.02 26.81
C PHE A 60 52.88 5.94 25.77
N ALA A 61 53.72 4.91 25.66
CA ALA A 61 53.49 3.79 24.74
C ALA A 61 52.21 3.03 25.08
N VAL A 62 51.91 2.81 26.37
CA VAL A 62 50.69 2.15 26.83
C VAL A 62 49.46 2.98 26.48
N VAL A 63 49.50 4.29 26.75
CA VAL A 63 48.40 5.21 26.40
C VAL A 63 48.17 5.25 24.89
N ALA A 64 49.23 5.34 24.10
CA ALA A 64 49.13 5.34 22.64
C ALA A 64 48.46 4.06 22.11
N GLN A 65 48.80 2.90 22.67
CA GLN A 65 48.18 1.63 22.28
C GLN A 65 46.69 1.58 22.66
N GLU A 66 46.29 2.11 23.81
CA GLU A 66 44.88 2.14 24.24
C GLU A 66 44.05 3.09 23.36
N VAL A 67 44.58 4.28 23.04
CA VAL A 67 43.93 5.22 22.11
C VAL A 67 43.76 4.58 20.73
N ARG A 68 44.77 3.85 20.25
CA ARG A 68 44.70 3.13 18.98
C ARG A 68 43.62 2.04 18.99
N SER A 69 43.52 1.29 20.08
CA SER A 69 42.49 0.27 20.30
C SER A 69 41.08 0.88 20.28
N LEU A 70 40.88 2.02 20.97
CA LEU A 70 39.61 2.76 20.96
C LEU A 70 39.24 3.26 19.56
N ALA A 71 40.22 3.79 18.81
CA ALA A 71 39.99 4.26 17.45
C ALA A 71 39.53 3.12 16.52
N ASN A 72 40.16 1.94 16.63
CA ASN A 72 39.77 0.75 15.85
C ASN A 72 38.36 0.25 16.23
N LYS A 73 38.05 0.13 17.52
CA LYS A 73 36.70 -0.25 18.00
C LYS A 73 35.63 0.74 17.53
N THR A 74 35.97 2.02 17.48
CA THR A 74 35.09 3.06 16.93
C THR A 74 34.81 2.80 15.46
N GLN A 75 35.82 2.49 14.65
CA GLN A 75 35.65 2.17 13.23
C GLN A 75 34.78 0.91 13.02
N GLU A 76 35.01 -0.15 13.80
CA GLU A 76 34.17 -1.36 13.76
C GLU A 76 32.70 -1.05 14.08
N SER A 77 32.46 -0.22 15.11
CA SER A 77 31.11 0.19 15.48
C SER A 77 30.43 1.02 14.39
N LEU A 78 31.17 1.90 13.71
CA LEU A 78 30.63 2.68 12.59
C LEU A 78 30.21 1.80 11.41
N VAL A 79 30.92 0.72 11.12
CA VAL A 79 30.52 -0.26 10.10
C VAL A 79 29.18 -0.88 10.47
N GLN A 80 29.04 -1.37 11.70
CA GLN A 80 27.79 -1.98 12.18
C GLN A 80 26.61 -1.00 12.14
N ILE A 81 26.81 0.25 12.55
CA ILE A 81 25.75 1.27 12.49
C ILE A 81 25.36 1.56 11.04
N THR A 82 26.33 1.59 10.12
CA THR A 82 26.07 1.80 8.69
C THR A 82 25.23 0.66 8.10
N GLU A 83 25.51 -0.59 8.49
CA GLU A 83 24.70 -1.75 8.10
C GLU A 83 23.26 -1.63 8.58
N VAL A 84 23.05 -1.23 9.85
CA VAL A 84 21.72 -1.00 10.40
C VAL A 84 20.97 0.08 9.63
N ILE A 85 21.62 1.21 9.31
CA ILE A 85 20.99 2.27 8.50
C ILE A 85 20.59 1.76 7.11
N ASN A 86 21.45 0.98 6.46
CA ASN A 86 21.15 0.40 5.16
C ASN A 86 19.96 -0.55 5.22
N ALA A 87 19.85 -1.36 6.28
CA ALA A 87 18.71 -2.25 6.49
C ALA A 87 17.40 -1.48 6.72
N VAL A 88 17.45 -0.39 7.49
CA VAL A 88 16.30 0.50 7.70
C VAL A 88 15.85 1.12 6.38
N GLN A 89 16.77 1.62 5.56
CA GLN A 89 16.43 2.16 4.23
C GLN A 89 15.81 1.12 3.30
N GLY A 90 16.37 -0.08 3.24
CA GLY A 90 15.77 -1.16 2.45
C GLY A 90 14.35 -1.53 2.91
N SER A 91 14.08 -1.42 4.21
CA SER A 91 12.73 -1.58 4.77
C SER A 91 11.80 -0.44 4.34
N VAL A 92 12.28 0.81 4.40
CA VAL A 92 11.54 2.00 3.94
C VAL A 92 11.19 1.91 2.45
N ASP A 93 12.13 1.48 1.59
CA ASP A 93 11.88 1.28 0.15
C ASP A 93 10.83 0.19 -0.10
N THR A 94 10.83 -0.86 0.73
CA THR A 94 9.83 -1.93 0.65
C THR A 94 8.45 -1.41 1.01
N VAL A 95 8.34 -0.62 2.08
CA VAL A 95 7.07 0.05 2.47
C VAL A 95 6.60 1.00 1.37
N SER A 96 7.50 1.78 0.75
CA SER A 96 7.16 2.68 -0.35
C SER A 96 6.52 1.93 -1.52
N ARG A 97 7.12 0.81 -1.95
CA ARG A 97 6.57 -0.03 -3.03
C ARG A 97 5.21 -0.62 -2.68
N GLN A 98 5.03 -1.06 -1.43
CA GLN A 98 3.74 -1.57 -0.97
C GLN A 98 2.64 -0.50 -0.99
N LEU A 99 2.97 0.75 -0.67
CA LEU A 99 2.01 1.86 -0.75
C LEU A 99 1.60 2.17 -2.19
N GLU A 100 2.53 2.14 -3.14
CA GLU A 100 2.25 2.32 -4.57
C GLU A 100 1.31 1.22 -5.10
N GLN A 101 1.58 -0.04 -4.73
CA GLN A 101 0.70 -1.17 -5.05
C GLN A 101 -0.69 -1.02 -4.43
N MET A 102 -0.76 -0.60 -3.16
CA MET A 102 -2.02 -0.36 -2.47
C MET A 102 -2.82 0.77 -3.14
N GLY A 103 -2.17 1.84 -3.56
CA GLY A 103 -2.80 2.93 -4.32
C GLY A 103 -3.44 2.42 -5.63
N SER A 104 -2.75 1.53 -6.34
CA SER A 104 -3.24 0.91 -7.57
C SER A 104 -4.46 0.01 -7.32
N MET A 105 -4.38 -0.86 -6.30
CA MET A 105 -5.51 -1.73 -5.90
C MET A 105 -6.75 -0.93 -5.49
N VAL A 106 -6.57 0.17 -4.75
CA VAL A 106 -7.71 1.03 -4.35
C VAL A 106 -8.36 1.68 -5.58
N SER A 107 -7.57 2.09 -6.57
CA SER A 107 -8.11 2.61 -7.83
C SER A 107 -8.91 1.56 -8.59
N GLU A 108 -8.42 0.33 -8.66
CA GLU A 108 -9.10 -0.78 -9.33
C GLU A 108 -10.43 -1.13 -8.64
N VAL A 109 -10.43 -1.24 -7.31
CA VAL A 109 -11.65 -1.48 -6.52
C VAL A 109 -12.66 -0.36 -6.71
N SER A 110 -12.22 0.90 -6.79
CA SER A 110 -13.12 2.03 -7.06
C SER A 110 -13.78 1.90 -8.43
N GLN A 111 -13.01 1.59 -9.47
CA GLN A 111 -13.52 1.43 -10.82
C GLN A 111 -14.48 0.24 -10.94
N GLN A 112 -14.20 -0.85 -10.22
CA GLN A 112 -15.09 -2.00 -10.16
C GLN A 112 -16.39 -1.68 -9.42
N GLY A 113 -16.33 -0.87 -8.35
CA GLY A 113 -17.50 -0.35 -7.65
C GLY A 113 -18.40 0.49 -8.55
N ASP A 114 -17.81 1.39 -9.35
CA ASP A 114 -18.55 2.21 -10.33
C ASP A 114 -19.22 1.34 -11.39
N SER A 115 -18.51 0.33 -11.89
CA SER A 115 -19.03 -0.62 -12.88
C SER A 115 -20.20 -1.44 -12.32
N MET A 116 -20.06 -1.95 -11.09
CA MET A 116 -21.12 -2.67 -10.38
C MET A 116 -22.37 -1.79 -10.19
N GLN A 117 -22.18 -0.50 -9.90
CA GLN A 117 -23.29 0.43 -9.75
C GLN A 117 -24.04 0.64 -11.07
N GLN A 118 -23.34 0.70 -12.20
CA GLN A 118 -23.96 0.75 -13.52
C GLN A 118 -24.75 -0.52 -13.84
N GLU A 119 -24.20 -1.69 -13.51
CA GLU A 119 -24.85 -2.98 -13.72
C GLU A 119 -26.14 -3.12 -12.89
N ILE A 120 -26.13 -2.66 -11.63
CA ILE A 120 -27.33 -2.60 -10.78
C ILE A 120 -28.41 -1.69 -11.38
N LEU A 121 -28.02 -0.52 -11.93
CA LEU A 121 -28.98 0.38 -12.58
C LEU A 121 -29.59 -0.25 -13.83
N HIS A 122 -28.77 -0.96 -14.63
CA HIS A 122 -29.23 -1.66 -15.82
C HIS A 122 -30.21 -2.78 -15.45
N SER A 123 -29.85 -3.64 -14.49
CA SER A 123 -30.72 -4.73 -14.03
C SER A 123 -32.05 -4.22 -13.45
N ARG A 124 -32.04 -3.08 -12.75
CA ARG A 124 -33.28 -2.43 -12.31
C ARG A 124 -34.17 -2.00 -13.46
N ALA A 125 -33.61 -1.39 -14.50
CA ALA A 125 -34.36 -0.96 -15.68
C ALA A 125 -35.00 -2.16 -16.41
N GLU A 126 -34.26 -3.27 -16.55
CA GLU A 126 -34.79 -4.51 -17.12
C GLU A 126 -35.93 -5.11 -16.27
N ALA A 127 -35.78 -5.10 -14.94
CA ALA A 127 -36.81 -5.59 -14.04
C ALA A 127 -38.11 -4.76 -14.15
N ASP A 128 -38.00 -3.43 -14.24
CA ASP A 128 -39.15 -2.54 -14.45
C ASP A 128 -39.82 -2.79 -15.81
N GLN A 129 -39.04 -3.01 -16.87
CA GLN A 129 -39.58 -3.36 -18.19
C GLN A 129 -40.31 -4.72 -18.15
N SER A 130 -39.72 -5.72 -17.50
CA SER A 130 -40.34 -7.05 -17.34
C SER A 130 -41.65 -6.97 -16.55
N ARG A 131 -41.68 -6.15 -15.49
CA ARG A 131 -42.91 -5.87 -14.73
C ARG A 131 -43.99 -5.25 -15.62
N GLY A 132 -43.65 -4.25 -16.42
CA GLY A 132 -44.60 -3.65 -17.38
C GLY A 132 -45.14 -4.65 -18.40
N ASN A 133 -44.28 -5.54 -18.92
CA ASN A 133 -44.71 -6.61 -19.83
C ASN A 133 -45.67 -7.61 -19.15
N MET A 134 -45.42 -7.97 -17.89
CA MET A 134 -46.32 -8.83 -17.11
C MET A 134 -47.68 -8.16 -16.87
N GLU A 135 -47.70 -6.87 -16.53
CA GLU A 135 -48.95 -6.10 -16.37
C GLU A 135 -49.78 -6.10 -17.67
N GLN A 136 -49.13 -5.91 -18.82
CA GLN A 136 -49.79 -6.01 -20.13
C GLN A 136 -50.31 -7.41 -20.44
N MET A 137 -49.52 -8.45 -20.12
CA MET A 137 -49.92 -9.84 -20.33
C MET A 137 -51.15 -10.18 -19.47
N LEU A 138 -51.16 -9.79 -18.19
CA LEU A 138 -52.30 -9.99 -17.28
C LEU A 138 -53.57 -9.33 -17.83
N SER A 139 -53.48 -8.08 -18.29
CA SER A 139 -54.60 -7.38 -18.92
C SER A 139 -55.12 -8.10 -20.17
N ARG A 140 -54.22 -8.57 -21.04
CA ARG A 140 -54.59 -9.37 -22.23
C ARG A 140 -55.29 -10.67 -21.84
N THR A 141 -54.74 -11.41 -20.87
CA THR A 141 -55.33 -12.67 -20.39
C THR A 141 -56.73 -12.45 -19.82
N SER A 142 -56.95 -11.38 -19.06
CA SER A 142 -58.30 -11.00 -18.57
C SER A 142 -59.27 -10.76 -19.73
N SER A 143 -58.87 -9.97 -20.72
CA SER A 143 -59.72 -9.69 -21.90
C SER A 143 -60.02 -10.93 -22.74
N ILE A 144 -59.13 -11.93 -22.74
CA ILE A 144 -59.35 -13.21 -23.41
C ILE A 144 -60.36 -14.03 -22.60
N HIS A 145 -60.24 -14.07 -21.27
CA HIS A 145 -61.19 -14.78 -20.41
C HIS A 145 -62.61 -14.21 -20.56
N GLU A 146 -62.75 -12.89 -20.59
CA GLU A 146 -64.05 -12.23 -20.83
C GLU A 146 -64.66 -12.62 -22.18
N ARG A 147 -63.85 -12.61 -23.24
CA ARG A 147 -64.30 -13.03 -24.59
C ARG A 147 -64.66 -14.52 -24.64
N MET A 148 -63.86 -15.39 -24.03
CA MET A 148 -64.18 -16.82 -23.95
C MET A 148 -65.49 -17.09 -23.22
N ALA A 149 -65.77 -16.34 -22.15
CA ALA A 149 -67.04 -16.45 -21.43
C ALA A 149 -68.23 -16.02 -22.31
N GLN A 150 -68.08 -14.94 -23.09
CA GLN A 150 -69.09 -14.52 -24.07
C GLN A 150 -69.30 -15.55 -25.18
N ASP A 151 -68.21 -16.09 -25.76
CA ASP A 151 -68.29 -17.10 -26.81
C ASP A 151 -68.98 -18.38 -26.31
N ALA A 152 -68.76 -18.77 -25.06
CA ALA A 152 -69.44 -19.92 -24.44
C ALA A 152 -70.96 -19.70 -24.31
N ASP A 153 -71.38 -18.50 -23.89
CA ASP A 153 -72.80 -18.11 -23.81
C ASP A 153 -73.46 -18.13 -25.20
N TYR A 154 -72.79 -17.58 -26.22
CA TYR A 154 -73.25 -17.65 -27.60
C TYR A 154 -73.39 -19.09 -28.13
N MET A 155 -72.47 -19.99 -27.77
CA MET A 155 -72.58 -21.40 -28.15
C MET A 155 -73.80 -22.08 -27.51
N GLU A 156 -74.10 -21.80 -26.25
CA GLU A 156 -75.30 -22.33 -25.57
C GLU A 156 -76.59 -21.84 -26.27
N ASP A 157 -76.64 -20.56 -26.64
CA ASP A 157 -77.77 -19.99 -27.39
C ASP A 157 -77.94 -20.64 -28.77
N ILE A 158 -76.85 -20.88 -29.50
CA ILE A 158 -76.88 -21.58 -30.79
C ILE A 158 -77.40 -23.01 -30.63
N GLU A 159 -76.94 -23.76 -29.62
CA GLU A 159 -77.44 -25.10 -29.33
C GLU A 159 -78.94 -25.11 -29.01
N ARG A 160 -79.41 -24.15 -28.21
CA ARG A 160 -80.85 -23.99 -27.91
C ARG A 160 -81.67 -23.72 -29.17
N LEU A 161 -81.20 -22.83 -30.05
CA LEU A 161 -81.87 -22.53 -31.31
C LEU A 161 -81.87 -23.73 -32.28
N SER A 162 -80.76 -24.47 -32.35
CA SER A 162 -80.63 -25.65 -33.20
C SER A 162 -81.52 -26.81 -32.75
N ASN A 163 -81.69 -27.03 -31.45
CA ASN A 163 -82.55 -28.09 -30.90
C ASN A 163 -84.05 -27.73 -30.92
N ALA A 164 -84.40 -26.48 -31.25
CA ALA A 164 -85.77 -26.00 -31.34
C ALA A 164 -86.38 -26.10 -32.76
N HIS A 165 -85.66 -26.67 -33.72
CA HIS A 165 -86.14 -27.04 -35.06
C HIS A 165 -86.16 -28.56 -35.21
#